data_AF-A0A645GG75-F1
#
_entry.id   AF-A0A645GG75-F1
#
_cell.length_a   1.000
_cell.length_b   1.000
_cell.length_c   1.000
_cell.angle_alpha   90.00
_cell.angle_beta   90.00
_cell.angle_gamma   90.00
#
_symmetry.space_group_name_H-M   'P 1'
#
loop_
_entity.id
_entity.type
_entity.pdbx_description
1 polymer ?
#
loop_
_entity_poly.entity_id
_entity_poly.type
_entity_poly.pdbx_seq_one_letter_code
_entity_poly.pdbx_strand_id
1 'polypeptide(L)'
;MLKDQADRTPSPQWVRVVGGWSEFQFAERRMPTLEELNEAAPDTPVFVLHLYDRALLNRAALKAVGYTKATPDPAGGEIVRDSNGNPTGMLIAKPNAMILYSTLAKGPKLPLEMQVNSTRQLCVN
;
A
#
# COMPACT_ATOMS: atom_id res chain seq x y z
N MET A 1 7.11 15.33 0.82
CA MET A 1 6.84 14.44 1.98
C MET A 1 5.53 13.69 1.72
N LEU A 2 5.18 12.61 2.46
CA LEU A 2 3.99 11.77 2.16
C LEU A 2 2.70 12.58 2.01
N LYS A 3 2.46 13.53 2.91
CA LYS A 3 1.30 14.43 2.88
C LYS A 3 1.19 15.19 1.56
N ASP A 4 2.26 15.85 1.12
CA ASP A 4 2.27 16.60 -0.15
C ASP A 4 1.96 15.68 -1.34
N GLN A 5 2.42 14.43 -1.30
CA GLN A 5 2.12 13.47 -2.35
C GLN A 5 0.66 13.04 -2.30
N ALA A 6 0.09 12.84 -1.11
CA ALA A 6 -1.32 12.51 -0.93
C ALA A 6 -2.22 13.65 -1.44
N ASP A 7 -1.88 14.90 -1.15
CA ASP A 7 -2.63 16.10 -1.57
C ASP A 7 -2.65 16.28 -3.10
N ARG A 8 -1.62 15.81 -3.79
CA ARG A 8 -1.50 15.89 -5.26
C ARG A 8 -2.00 14.64 -5.98
N THR A 9 -2.38 13.60 -5.25
CA THR A 9 -2.85 12.35 -5.84
C THR A 9 -4.36 12.44 -6.07
N PRO A 10 -4.84 12.49 -7.32
CA PRO A 10 -6.25 12.65 -7.60
C PRO A 10 -7.02 11.36 -7.32
N SER A 11 -8.24 11.47 -6.79
CA SER A 11 -9.14 10.32 -6.68
C SER A 11 -9.44 9.73 -8.08
N PRO A 12 -9.48 8.38 -8.25
CA PRO A 12 -9.37 7.34 -7.23
C PRO A 12 -7.95 6.82 -6.98
N GLN A 13 -6.90 7.52 -7.46
CA GLN A 13 -5.50 7.10 -7.40
C GLN A 13 -4.98 6.97 -5.98
N TRP A 14 -3.94 6.15 -5.84
CA TRP A 14 -3.33 5.82 -4.56
C TRP A 14 -1.90 6.33 -4.53
N VAL A 15 -1.42 6.68 -3.34
CA VAL A 15 0.02 6.80 -3.10
C VAL A 15 0.58 5.39 -2.90
N ARG A 16 1.54 5.00 -3.74
CA ARG A 16 2.14 3.66 -3.75
C ARG A 16 3.65 3.79 -3.61
N VAL A 17 4.22 3.19 -2.58
CA VAL A 17 5.66 3.01 -2.43
C VAL A 17 5.95 1.53 -2.65
N VAL A 18 6.57 1.21 -3.78
CA VAL A 18 6.86 -0.17 -4.20
C VAL A 18 8.32 -0.22 -4.66
N GLY A 19 9.11 -1.11 -4.06
CA GLY A 19 10.53 -1.28 -4.37
C GLY A 19 11.32 -1.72 -3.15
N GLY A 20 12.63 -1.92 -3.32
CA GLY A 20 13.55 -2.33 -2.26
C GLY A 20 14.11 -1.14 -1.47
N TRP A 21 13.27 -0.48 -0.68
CA TRP A 21 13.70 0.51 0.30
C TRP A 21 13.78 -0.10 1.70
N SER A 22 14.55 0.52 2.59
CA SER A 22 14.64 0.16 4.01
C SER A 22 14.55 1.39 4.90
N GLU A 23 14.10 1.18 6.13
CA GLU A 23 13.98 2.20 7.16
C GLU A 23 15.29 2.93 7.48
N PHE A 24 16.44 2.30 7.21
CA PHE A 24 17.76 2.90 7.40
C PHE A 24 18.06 4.06 6.45
N GLN A 25 17.26 4.22 5.40
CA GLN A 25 17.35 5.36 4.48
C GLN A 25 16.66 6.61 5.07
N PHE A 26 15.88 6.49 6.13
CA PHE A 26 15.23 7.60 6.82
C PHE A 26 16.08 8.15 7.97
N ALA A 27 15.90 9.43 8.28
CA ALA A 27 16.58 10.08 9.41
C ALA A 27 16.20 9.42 10.74
N GLU A 28 14.96 8.98 10.84
CA GLU A 28 14.36 8.34 12.01
C GLU A 28 14.81 6.88 12.18
N ARG A 29 15.40 6.26 11.14
CA ARG A 29 15.87 4.86 11.14
C ARG A 29 14.84 3.84 11.61
N ARG A 30 13.57 4.10 11.30
CA ARG A 30 12.43 3.25 11.63
C ARG A 30 11.39 3.29 10.52
N MET A 31 10.55 2.26 10.47
CA MET A 31 9.36 2.25 9.64
C MET A 31 8.39 3.37 10.06
N PRO A 32 7.61 3.94 9.13
CA PRO A 32 6.45 4.74 9.51
C PRO A 32 5.44 3.86 10.27
N THR A 33 4.71 4.47 11.18
CA THR A 33 3.60 3.83 11.90
C THR A 33 2.31 3.93 11.11
N LEU A 34 1.34 3.07 11.40
CA LEU A 34 0.02 3.12 10.76
C LEU A 34 -0.72 4.42 11.11
N GLU A 35 -0.58 4.90 12.34
CA GLU A 35 -1.07 6.19 12.81
C GLU A 35 -0.51 7.34 11.98
N GLU A 36 0.81 7.40 11.77
CA GLU A 36 1.45 8.43 10.93
C GLU A 36 0.92 8.42 9.49
N LEU A 37 0.69 7.23 8.90
CA LEU A 37 0.10 7.13 7.57
C LEU A 37 -1.36 7.63 7.55
N ASN A 38 -2.13 7.31 8.60
CA ASN A 38 -3.52 7.74 8.74
C ASN A 38 -3.65 9.26 8.95
N GLU A 39 -2.72 9.88 9.69
CA GLU A 39 -2.68 11.32 9.90
C GLU A 39 -2.20 12.07 8.66
N ALA A 40 -1.19 11.55 7.97
CA ALA A 40 -0.63 12.18 6.77
C ALA A 40 -1.57 12.10 5.55
N ALA A 41 -2.37 11.05 5.45
CA ALA A 41 -3.28 10.80 4.33
C ALA A 41 -4.59 10.19 4.83
N PRO A 42 -5.53 10.99 5.39
CA PRO A 42 -6.76 10.46 5.95
C PRO A 42 -7.72 9.91 4.89
N ASP A 43 -7.79 10.55 3.73
CA ASP A 43 -8.77 10.24 2.66
C ASP A 43 -8.15 9.61 1.42
N THR A 44 -6.84 9.81 1.20
CA THR A 44 -6.11 9.24 0.06
C THR A 44 -5.57 7.85 0.42
N PRO A 45 -5.92 6.78 -0.33
CA PRO A 45 -5.37 5.46 -0.06
C PRO A 45 -3.84 5.42 -0.20
N VAL A 46 -3.18 4.86 0.80
CA VAL A 46 -1.72 4.68 0.84
C VAL A 46 -1.38 3.20 0.95
N PHE A 47 -0.42 2.76 0.14
CA PHE A 47 0.18 1.42 0.21
C PHE A 47 1.70 1.55 0.23
N VAL A 48 2.33 1.08 1.30
CA VAL A 48 3.78 1.10 1.47
C VAL A 48 4.29 -0.33 1.62
N LEU A 49 4.99 -0.84 0.61
CA LEU A 49 5.61 -2.17 0.64
C LEU A 49 7.00 -2.07 1.23
N HIS A 50 7.32 -2.90 2.24
CA HIS A 50 8.64 -2.97 2.85
C HIS A 50 9.28 -4.33 2.56
N LEU A 51 10.47 -4.32 1.94
CA LEU A 51 11.33 -5.47 1.63
C LEU A 51 10.62 -6.75 1.16
N TYR A 52 9.43 -6.62 0.56
CA TYR A 52 8.53 -7.71 0.16
C TYR A 52 8.06 -8.64 1.29
N ASP A 53 8.36 -8.31 2.55
CA ASP A 53 7.97 -9.11 3.72
C ASP A 53 6.66 -8.60 4.36
N ARG A 54 6.36 -7.32 4.18
CA ARG A 54 5.13 -6.70 4.70
C ARG A 54 4.71 -5.49 3.89
N ALA A 55 3.46 -5.08 4.08
CA ALA A 55 2.97 -3.80 3.60
C ALA A 55 2.13 -3.09 4.66
N LEU A 56 2.19 -1.76 4.66
CA LEU A 56 1.36 -0.89 5.47
C LEU A 56 0.31 -0.23 4.59
N LEU A 57 -0.93 -0.33 5.03
CA LEU A 57 -2.10 0.31 4.45
C LEU A 57 -2.70 1.26 5.48
N ASN A 58 -3.02 2.48 5.06
CA ASN A 58 -3.85 3.36 5.88
C ASN A 58 -5.33 2.90 5.84
N ARG A 59 -6.17 3.54 6.66
CA ARG A 59 -7.61 3.26 6.74
C ARG A 59 -8.33 3.46 5.41
N ALA A 60 -7.97 4.48 4.63
CA ALA A 60 -8.54 4.72 3.31
C ALA A 60 -8.24 3.56 2.34
N ALA A 61 -7.02 3.02 2.36
CA ALA A 61 -6.65 1.85 1.56
C ALA A 61 -7.36 0.58 2.04
N LEU A 62 -7.45 0.32 3.35
CA LEU A 62 -8.22 -0.80 3.90
C LEU A 62 -9.68 -0.79 3.44
N LYS A 63 -10.32 0.39 3.50
CA LYS A 63 -11.68 0.60 3.00
C LYS A 63 -11.78 0.32 1.50
N ALA A 64 -10.82 0.81 0.72
CA ALA A 64 -10.79 0.62 -0.73
C ALA A 64 -10.61 -0.87 -1.14
N VAL A 65 -9.83 -1.66 -0.39
CA VAL A 65 -9.64 -3.10 -0.68
C VAL A 65 -10.71 -4.01 -0.08
N GLY A 66 -11.57 -3.47 0.78
CA GLY A 66 -12.65 -4.19 1.43
C GLY A 66 -12.19 -5.18 2.51
N TYR A 67 -11.02 -4.96 3.13
CA TYR A 67 -10.57 -5.82 4.22
C TYR A 67 -11.30 -5.47 5.51
N THR A 68 -11.95 -6.48 6.09
CA THR A 68 -12.77 -6.37 7.29
C THR A 68 -12.38 -7.47 8.29
N LYS A 69 -12.96 -7.42 9.49
CA LYS A 69 -12.83 -8.48 10.50
C LYS A 69 -13.23 -9.87 9.97
N ALA A 70 -14.19 -9.91 9.04
CA ALA A 70 -14.68 -11.16 8.43
C ALA A 70 -13.85 -11.64 7.24
N THR A 71 -12.91 -10.83 6.73
CA THR A 71 -12.03 -11.23 5.65
C THR A 71 -11.08 -12.30 6.17
N PRO A 72 -11.04 -13.51 5.62
CA PRO A 72 -10.05 -14.52 6.01
C PRO A 72 -8.65 -14.13 5.54
N ASP A 73 -7.63 -14.66 6.18
CA ASP A 73 -6.26 -14.52 5.70
C ASP A 73 -6.09 -15.28 4.37
N PRO A 74 -5.49 -14.66 3.33
CA PRO A 74 -5.25 -15.33 2.07
C PRO A 74 -4.14 -16.37 2.21
N ALA A 75 -4.18 -17.40 1.36
CA ALA A 75 -3.09 -18.37 1.28
C ALA A 75 -1.76 -17.64 1.00
N GLY A 76 -0.77 -17.84 1.87
CA GLY A 76 0.53 -17.21 1.72
C GLY A 76 0.67 -15.83 2.38
N GLY A 77 -0.26 -15.42 3.26
CA GLY A 77 -0.13 -14.16 3.99
C GLY A 77 -1.06 -14.02 5.17
N GLU A 78 -0.91 -12.91 5.87
CA GLU A 78 -1.61 -12.61 7.11
C GLU A 78 -2.10 -11.16 7.07
N ILE A 79 -3.38 -10.94 7.39
CA ILE A 79 -3.91 -9.61 7.67
C ILE A 79 -3.80 -9.40 9.18
N VAL A 80 -2.88 -8.55 9.63
CA VAL A 80 -2.67 -8.34 11.07
C VAL A 80 -3.88 -7.63 11.65
N ARG A 81 -4.45 -8.19 12.72
CA ARG A 81 -5.64 -7.66 13.40
C ARG A 81 -5.31 -7.20 14.83
N ASP A 82 -6.05 -6.21 15.31
CA ASP A 82 -6.01 -5.74 16.69
C ASP A 82 -6.72 -6.73 17.65
N SER A 83 -6.75 -6.42 18.94
CA SER A 83 -7.44 -7.22 19.97
C SER A 83 -8.96 -7.35 19.75
N ASN A 84 -9.56 -6.43 19.00
CA ASN A 84 -10.98 -6.46 18.64
C ASN A 84 -11.23 -7.24 17.34
N GLY A 85 -10.18 -7.71 16.66
CA GLY A 85 -10.24 -8.41 15.39
C GLY A 85 -10.32 -7.49 14.16
N ASN A 86 -10.12 -6.18 14.31
CA ASN A 86 -10.12 -5.27 13.16
C ASN A 86 -8.77 -5.31 12.44
N PRO A 87 -8.74 -5.31 11.10
CA PRO A 87 -7.49 -5.14 10.36
C PRO A 87 -6.78 -3.85 10.75
N THR A 88 -5.51 -3.98 11.16
CA THR A 88 -4.67 -2.84 11.56
C THR A 88 -4.23 -2.01 10.36
N GLY A 89 -4.07 -2.65 9.20
CA GLY A 89 -3.42 -2.07 8.01
C GLY A 89 -2.08 -2.71 7.70
N MET A 90 -1.52 -3.50 8.62
CA MET A 90 -0.32 -4.30 8.34
C MET A 90 -0.70 -5.62 7.66
N LEU A 91 -0.01 -5.94 6.57
CA LEU A 91 -0.05 -7.23 5.88
C LEU A 91 1.31 -7.89 5.99
N ILE A 92 1.35 -9.20 6.27
CA ILE A 92 2.61 -9.96 6.35
C ILE A 92 2.62 -11.05 5.29
N ALA A 93 3.71 -11.15 4.54
CA ALA A 93 3.94 -12.15 3.50
C ALA A 93 4.58 -13.42 4.09
N LYS A 94 3.91 -14.57 3.98
CA LYS A 94 4.40 -15.87 4.52
C LYS A 94 3.80 -17.04 3.73
N PRO A 95 4.55 -17.78 2.88
CA PRO A 95 6.00 -17.72 2.66
C PRO A 95 6.42 -16.77 1.52
N ASN A 96 5.49 -16.10 0.85
CA ASN A 96 5.78 -15.31 -0.34
C ASN A 96 4.93 -14.02 -0.38
N ALA A 97 5.29 -13.10 -1.28
CA ALA A 97 4.68 -11.77 -1.37
C ALA A 97 3.28 -11.73 -2.03
N MET A 98 2.60 -12.87 -2.21
CA MET A 98 1.34 -12.93 -2.95
C MET A 98 0.24 -12.05 -2.33
N ILE A 99 0.13 -11.98 -1.00
CA ILE A 99 -0.82 -11.08 -0.34
C ILE A 99 -0.53 -9.61 -0.68
N LEU A 100 0.75 -9.23 -0.79
CA LEU A 100 1.15 -7.85 -1.06
C LEU A 100 0.79 -7.47 -2.50
N TYR A 101 1.13 -8.32 -3.47
CA TYR A 101 0.83 -8.06 -4.87
C TYR A 101 -0.66 -8.13 -5.20
N SER A 102 -1.38 -9.12 -4.66
CA SER A 102 -2.83 -9.23 -4.85
C SER A 102 -3.58 -8.05 -4.24
N THR A 103 -3.11 -7.52 -3.11
CA THR A 103 -3.69 -6.31 -2.51
C THR A 103 -3.37 -5.07 -3.34
N LEU A 104 -2.10 -4.90 -3.76
CA LEU A 104 -1.70 -3.78 -4.62
C LEU A 104 -2.49 -3.75 -5.94
N ALA A 105 -2.77 -4.91 -6.51
CA ALA A 105 -3.52 -5.07 -7.75
C ALA A 105 -5.02 -4.66 -7.64
N LYS A 106 -5.56 -4.53 -6.42
CA LYS A 106 -6.92 -4.00 -6.19
C LYS A 106 -6.99 -2.48 -6.30
N GLY A 107 -5.85 -1.79 -6.34
CA GLY A 107 -5.81 -0.36 -6.60
C GLY A 107 -6.29 -0.02 -8.02
N PRO A 108 -6.62 1.25 -8.30
CA PRO A 108 -7.05 1.69 -9.62
C PRO A 108 -6.00 1.38 -10.70
N LYS A 109 -6.51 1.05 -11.88
CA LYS A 109 -5.73 0.90 -13.11
C LYS A 109 -5.88 2.15 -13.95
N LEU A 110 -4.82 2.54 -14.65
CA LEU A 110 -4.89 3.61 -15.63
C LEU A 110 -5.74 3.17 -16.84
N PRO A 111 -6.41 4.10 -17.54
CA PRO A 111 -6.99 3.83 -18.85
C PRO A 111 -5.94 3.24 -19.80
N LEU A 112 -6.36 2.37 -20.72
CA LEU A 112 -5.44 1.64 -21.62
C LEU A 112 -4.54 2.58 -22.42
N GLU A 113 -5.09 3.69 -22.91
CA GLU A 113 -4.34 4.73 -23.63
C GLU A 113 -3.16 5.30 -22.83
N MET A 114 -3.36 5.53 -21.52
CA MET A 114 -2.32 6.02 -20.62
C MET A 114 -1.29 4.93 -20.30
N GLN A 115 -1.71 3.67 -20.21
CA GLN A 115 -0.78 2.54 -20.08
C GLN A 115 0.14 2.45 -21.30
N VAL A 116 -0.42 2.54 -22.51
CA VAL A 116 0.36 2.54 -23.76
C VAL A 116 1.32 3.73 -23.82
N ASN A 117 0.86 4.93 -23.46
CA ASN A 117 1.72 6.11 -23.42
C ASN A 117 2.87 5.93 -22.42
N SER A 118 2.60 5.40 -21.23
CA SER A 118 3.63 5.09 -20.24
C SER A 118 4.66 4.10 -20.76
N THR A 119 4.24 3.02 -21.43
CA THR A 119 5.17 2.04 -22.01
C THR A 119 6.04 2.66 -23.10
N ARG A 120 5.47 3.51 -23.96
CA ARG A 120 6.24 4.23 -24.99
C ARG A 120 7.31 5.14 -24.37
N GLN A 121 6.99 5.87 -23.31
CA GLN A 121 7.96 6.74 -22.64
C GLN A 121 9.09 5.95 -21.95
N LEU A 122 8.81 4.73 -21.48
CA LEU A 122 9.80 3.89 -20.80
C LEU A 122 10.75 3.17 -21.78
N CYS A 123 10.22 2.69 -22.91
CA CYS A 123 10.97 1.82 -23.84
C CYS A 123 11.74 2.56 -24.94
N VAL A 124 11.67 3.89 -25.02
CA VAL A 124 12.29 4.69 -26.09
C VAL A 124 13.52 5.49 -25.59
N ASN A 125 14.19 5.00 -24.54
CA ASN A 125 15.51 5.50 -24.10
C ASN A 125 16.59 4.46 -24.38
#